data_AF-A0A1B9GCQ5-F1
#
_entry.id   AF-A0A1B9GCQ5-F1
#
_cell.length_a   1.000
_cell.length_b   1.000
_cell.length_c   1.000
_cell.angle_alpha   90.00
_cell.angle_beta   90.00
_cell.angle_gamma   90.00
#
_symmetry.space_group_name_H-M   'P 1'
#
loop_
_entity.id
_entity.type
_entity.pdbx_description
1 polymer ?
#
loop_
_entity_poly.entity_id
_entity_poly.type
_entity_poly.pdbx_seq_one_letter_code
_entity_poly.pdbx_strand_id
1 'polypeptide(L)'
;MTTPYIPWNVWRKIRDVILCVSVGLIALELGGWDIRTNVGIKSTINPYLLPGFLQYSKYNPHENRWIPFSASSPPLLLASLIRSSWDIKAPSGESDLKDPKGWWEQDLGPDGKPWEDVSWAKGKTVLVLGDSVSRFHVKYLCEMAGEPLHEMPWGHPFSPPKIQGEEAKSEEERLPETLEEIERAKTYHTTHDHPLRRDVPVEVEDIQPEPLISEQPSNSTVYTYGKRDGSRHVGNEGGYMGHYCHIPGIDLMVIQVFNYGLDEKNFWTLRNDYIPPYTIESRLTLLAQPYIKAAGRSSTAPELTYVGSALWDTTRWMREDAAEGKDISEGLTRERLNWYRVRIRQVLMHARQVFPETKLKWATHHYPLRAMSGWFFEGNQSGKPQRPQQKLNRLSPLHEAAVSALEDLEDASSEQKSVLQGVDLGLWGRRMMGMEDHQKDDLHQNLLPGGYLWADTMLYDLREAVTKKWWERSWS
;
A
#
# COMPACT_ATOMS: atom_id res chain seq x y z
N MET A 1 -21.69 -9.90 -46.07
CA MET A 1 -20.37 -9.26 -46.21
C MET A 1 -19.39 -10.32 -46.70
N THR A 2 -18.92 -10.21 -47.93
CA THR A 2 -17.98 -11.15 -48.55
C THR A 2 -16.56 -10.82 -48.10
N THR A 3 -15.89 -11.75 -47.44
CA THR A 3 -14.47 -11.64 -47.10
C THR A 3 -13.63 -11.48 -48.38
N PRO A 4 -12.68 -10.53 -48.44
CA PRO A 4 -11.85 -10.36 -49.61
C PRO A 4 -10.95 -11.59 -49.80
N TYR A 5 -11.02 -12.19 -51.00
CA TYR A 5 -10.13 -13.27 -51.41
C TYR A 5 -8.72 -12.69 -51.61
N ILE A 6 -7.76 -13.10 -50.78
CA ILE A 6 -6.35 -12.81 -50.98
C ILE A 6 -5.74 -13.96 -51.78
N PRO A 7 -5.23 -13.70 -53.01
CA PRO A 7 -4.60 -14.72 -53.82
C PRO A 7 -3.44 -15.43 -53.09
N TRP A 8 -3.33 -16.75 -53.24
CA TRP A 8 -2.34 -17.59 -52.53
C TRP A 8 -0.88 -17.13 -52.73
N ASN A 9 -0.56 -16.60 -53.91
CA ASN A 9 0.76 -16.03 -54.20
C ASN A 9 1.06 -14.74 -53.40
N VAL A 10 0.04 -13.96 -53.04
CA VAL A 10 0.17 -12.80 -52.14
C VAL A 10 0.36 -13.28 -50.71
N TRP A 11 -0.41 -14.29 -50.28
CA TRP A 11 -0.25 -14.92 -48.96
C TRP A 11 1.16 -15.47 -48.73
N ARG A 12 1.72 -16.14 -49.73
CA ARG A 12 3.09 -16.66 -49.67
C ARG A 12 4.13 -15.55 -49.54
N LYS A 13 3.98 -14.45 -50.29
CA LYS A 13 4.88 -13.28 -50.17
C LYS A 13 4.78 -12.61 -48.80
N ILE A 14 3.56 -12.44 -48.26
CA ILE A 14 3.36 -11.88 -46.92
C ILE A 14 4.04 -12.76 -45.87
N ARG A 15 3.82 -14.08 -45.94
CA ARG A 15 4.45 -15.04 -45.03
C ARG A 15 5.97 -14.98 -45.12
N ASP A 16 6.53 -14.98 -46.33
CA ASP A 16 7.98 -14.98 -46.52
C ASP A 16 8.62 -13.66 -46.04
N VAL A 17 7.92 -12.51 -46.19
CA VAL A 17 8.34 -11.22 -45.61
C VAL A 17 8.30 -11.26 -44.08
N ILE A 18 7.21 -11.77 -43.48
CA ILE A 18 7.11 -11.91 -42.02
C ILE A 18 8.23 -12.82 -41.50
N LEU A 19 8.50 -13.94 -42.17
CA LEU A 19 9.55 -14.87 -41.76
C LEU A 19 10.94 -14.22 -41.83
N CYS A 20 11.25 -13.47 -42.89
CA CYS A 20 12.49 -12.73 -43.00
C CYS A 20 12.63 -11.65 -41.92
N VAL A 21 11.55 -10.93 -41.59
CA VAL A 21 11.54 -9.93 -40.52
C VAL A 21 11.77 -10.60 -39.17
N SER A 22 11.03 -11.67 -38.85
CA SER A 22 11.17 -12.39 -37.58
C SER A 22 12.57 -12.99 -37.39
N VAL A 23 13.14 -13.60 -38.44
CA VAL A 23 14.51 -14.12 -38.40
C VAL A 23 15.54 -13.01 -38.23
N GLY A 24 15.33 -11.85 -38.87
CA GLY A 24 16.16 -10.66 -38.67
C GLY A 24 16.11 -10.12 -37.24
N LEU A 25 14.91 -10.04 -36.65
CA LEU A 25 14.72 -9.60 -35.26
C LEU A 25 15.39 -10.55 -34.26
N ILE A 26 15.24 -11.86 -34.45
CA ILE A 26 15.88 -12.90 -33.61
C ILE A 26 17.41 -12.85 -33.76
N ALA A 27 17.93 -12.70 -34.98
CA ALA A 27 19.36 -12.60 -35.21
C ALA A 27 19.97 -11.33 -34.58
N LEU A 28 19.23 -10.22 -34.56
CA LEU A 28 19.63 -8.99 -33.87
C LEU A 28 19.63 -9.18 -32.35
N GLU A 29 18.62 -9.82 -31.76
CA GLU A 29 18.60 -10.15 -30.33
C GLU A 29 19.75 -11.10 -29.93
N LEU A 30 19.99 -12.17 -30.70
CA LEU A 30 21.09 -13.12 -30.46
C LEU A 30 22.47 -12.49 -30.67
N GLY A 31 22.57 -11.45 -31.50
CA GLY A 31 23.78 -10.65 -31.71
C GLY A 31 24.03 -9.57 -30.65
N GLY A 32 23.22 -9.50 -29.58
CA GLY A 32 23.33 -8.48 -28.53
C GLY A 32 22.83 -7.09 -28.96
N TRP A 33 22.19 -6.99 -30.12
CA TRP A 33 21.52 -5.79 -30.60
C TRP A 33 20.08 -5.77 -30.06
N ASP A 34 19.91 -5.34 -28.82
CA ASP A 34 18.58 -5.09 -28.28
C ASP A 34 17.97 -3.89 -29.00
N ILE A 35 17.06 -4.17 -29.93
CA ILE A 35 16.31 -3.17 -30.70
C ILE A 35 15.66 -2.16 -29.75
N ARG A 36 15.16 -2.56 -28.57
CA ARG A 36 14.53 -1.65 -27.60
C ARG A 36 15.48 -0.55 -27.15
N THR A 37 16.76 -0.85 -26.97
CA THR A 37 17.78 0.13 -26.57
C THR A 37 18.20 1.07 -27.71
N ASN A 38 18.16 0.62 -28.97
CA ASN A 38 18.71 1.35 -30.10
C ASN A 38 17.68 2.17 -30.90
N VAL A 39 16.37 1.87 -30.84
CA VAL A 39 15.32 2.73 -31.44
C VAL A 39 14.88 3.90 -30.56
N GLY A 40 15.60 4.17 -29.46
CA GLY A 40 15.23 5.27 -28.55
C GLY A 40 13.92 5.03 -27.80
N ILE A 41 13.36 3.81 -27.85
CA ILE A 41 12.31 3.37 -26.95
C ILE A 41 12.98 3.07 -25.61
N LYS A 42 13.39 4.13 -24.90
CA LYS A 42 13.67 4.04 -23.47
C LYS A 42 12.36 3.62 -22.81
N SER A 43 12.12 2.31 -22.71
CA SER A 43 11.34 1.77 -21.63
C SER A 43 12.06 2.24 -20.37
N THR A 44 11.59 3.34 -19.79
CA THR A 44 12.10 3.84 -18.52
C THR A 44 11.71 2.79 -17.49
N ILE A 45 12.64 1.87 -17.24
CA ILE A 45 12.52 0.85 -16.20
C ILE A 45 12.30 1.59 -14.88
N ASN A 46 11.33 1.13 -14.09
CA ASN A 46 11.06 1.71 -12.78
C ASN A 46 12.28 1.50 -11.87
N PRO A 47 13.01 2.56 -11.46
CA PRO A 47 14.24 2.43 -10.70
C PRO A 47 13.99 1.85 -9.30
N TYR A 48 12.79 2.03 -8.74
CA TYR A 48 12.41 1.47 -7.44
C TYR A 48 12.14 -0.03 -7.49
N LEU A 49 12.04 -0.62 -8.70
CA LEU A 49 11.97 -2.07 -8.90
C LEU A 49 13.34 -2.71 -9.15
N LEU A 50 14.36 -1.91 -9.49
CA LEU A 50 15.70 -2.42 -9.77
C LEU A 50 16.47 -2.80 -8.48
N PRO A 51 17.39 -3.79 -8.55
CA PRO A 51 18.37 -4.02 -7.50
C PRO A 51 19.20 -2.77 -7.21
N GLY A 52 19.51 -2.54 -5.93
CA GLY A 52 20.11 -1.32 -5.44
C GLY A 52 20.24 -1.32 -3.92
N PHE A 53 20.41 -0.14 -3.35
CA PHE A 53 20.46 0.06 -1.89
C PHE A 53 19.72 1.35 -1.50
N LEU A 54 19.21 1.40 -0.27
CA LEU A 54 18.66 2.65 0.27
C LEU A 54 19.81 3.49 0.81
N GLN A 55 20.06 4.63 0.19
CA GLN A 55 20.96 5.63 0.75
C GLN A 55 20.27 6.33 1.93
N TYR A 56 21.01 6.54 3.01
CA TYR A 56 20.54 7.25 4.20
C TYR A 56 21.42 8.46 4.48
N SER A 57 20.78 9.58 4.81
CA SER A 57 21.45 10.81 5.22
C SER A 57 20.61 11.53 6.27
N LYS A 58 21.17 11.66 7.48
CA LYS A 58 20.52 12.43 8.55
C LYS A 58 20.58 13.94 8.35
N TYR A 59 21.41 14.41 7.41
CA TYR A 59 21.69 15.84 7.22
C TYR A 59 21.02 16.40 5.97
N ASN A 60 20.90 15.59 4.92
CA ASN A 60 20.28 15.98 3.68
C ASN A 60 19.09 15.06 3.41
N PRO A 61 17.84 15.48 3.66
CA PRO A 61 16.67 14.63 3.43
C PRO A 61 16.59 14.13 1.98
N HIS A 62 17.05 14.93 1.01
CA HIS A 62 17.02 14.59 -0.42
C HIS A 62 17.96 13.43 -0.83
N GLU A 63 18.87 13.00 0.04
CA GLU A 63 19.74 11.84 -0.18
C GLU A 63 19.09 10.53 0.30
N ASN A 64 17.94 10.58 0.97
CA ASN A 64 17.27 9.39 1.53
C ASN A 64 16.45 8.65 0.46
N ARG A 65 17.14 8.06 -0.51
CA ARG A 65 16.57 7.55 -1.76
C ARG A 65 17.09 6.16 -2.11
N TRP A 66 16.29 5.42 -2.87
CA TRP A 66 16.75 4.17 -3.45
C TRP A 66 17.76 4.44 -4.56
N ILE A 67 18.94 3.84 -4.51
CA ILE A 67 19.98 3.97 -5.53
C ILE A 67 20.14 2.62 -6.23
N PRO A 68 19.63 2.46 -7.46
CA PRO A 68 19.89 1.27 -8.25
C PRO A 68 21.38 1.06 -8.49
N PHE A 69 21.82 -0.20 -8.56
CA PHE A 69 23.20 -0.50 -9.00
C PHE A 69 23.43 -0.18 -10.48
N SER A 70 22.34 -0.14 -11.26
CA SER A 70 22.38 0.40 -12.62
C SER A 70 22.63 1.92 -12.58
N ALA A 71 23.27 2.48 -13.61
CA ALA A 71 23.59 3.90 -13.70
C ALA A 71 22.38 4.87 -13.78
N SER A 72 21.13 4.39 -13.63
CA SER A 72 19.95 5.24 -13.62
C SER A 72 19.59 5.69 -12.20
N SER A 73 19.93 6.93 -11.84
CA SER A 73 19.41 7.55 -10.62
C SER A 73 17.89 7.75 -10.73
N PRO A 74 17.10 7.52 -9.68
CA PRO A 74 15.68 7.85 -9.72
C PRO A 74 15.45 9.37 -9.83
N PRO A 75 14.35 9.79 -10.48
CA PRO A 75 13.99 11.20 -10.68
C PRO A 75 13.60 11.89 -9.37
N LEU A 76 13.99 13.15 -9.12
CA LEU A 76 13.71 13.89 -7.88
C LEU A 76 12.25 14.39 -7.79
N LEU A 77 11.28 13.48 -7.78
CA LEU A 77 9.87 13.84 -7.89
C LEU A 77 9.35 14.53 -6.63
N LEU A 78 9.72 14.06 -5.44
CA LEU A 78 9.25 14.69 -4.19
C LEU A 78 9.74 16.14 -4.05
N ALA A 79 11.03 16.37 -4.27
CA ALA A 79 11.61 17.71 -4.20
C ALA A 79 10.98 18.64 -5.25
N SER A 80 10.82 18.15 -6.49
CA SER A 80 10.23 18.93 -7.59
C SER A 80 8.75 19.26 -7.34
N LEU A 81 7.99 18.32 -6.76
CA LEU A 81 6.59 18.50 -6.39
C LEU A 81 6.44 19.57 -5.32
N ILE A 82 7.22 19.47 -4.24
CA ILE A 82 7.13 20.39 -3.10
C ILE A 82 7.52 21.81 -3.53
N ARG A 83 8.63 21.96 -4.27
CA ARG A 83 9.02 23.25 -4.85
C ARG A 83 7.91 23.85 -5.70
N SER A 84 7.40 23.09 -6.67
CA SER A 84 6.35 23.57 -7.58
C SER A 84 5.05 23.91 -6.85
N SER A 85 4.74 23.22 -5.75
CA SER A 85 3.61 23.57 -4.90
C SER A 85 3.82 24.89 -4.17
N TRP A 86 4.99 25.09 -3.55
CA TRP A 86 5.32 26.31 -2.83
C TRP A 86 5.40 27.55 -3.73
N ASP A 87 5.85 27.38 -4.98
CA ASP A 87 5.84 28.44 -6.00
C ASP A 87 4.41 28.92 -6.33
N ILE A 88 3.41 28.03 -6.24
CA ILE A 88 2.01 28.36 -6.51
C ILE A 88 1.30 28.86 -5.25
N LYS A 89 1.53 28.18 -4.12
CA LYS A 89 0.94 28.50 -2.83
C LYS A 89 1.92 28.14 -1.71
N ALA A 90 2.28 29.14 -0.92
CA ALA A 90 3.11 28.95 0.25
C ALA A 90 2.51 27.89 1.21
N PRO A 91 3.36 27.06 1.84
CA PRO A 91 2.88 26.01 2.73
C PRO A 91 2.12 26.62 3.93
N SER A 92 1.11 25.92 4.42
CA SER A 92 0.33 26.39 5.57
C SER A 92 1.14 26.50 6.87
N GLY A 93 2.30 25.85 6.94
CA GLY A 93 3.38 26.35 7.79
C GLY A 93 4.74 25.72 7.51
N GLU A 94 5.57 25.61 8.54
CA GLU A 94 6.90 24.99 8.45
C GLU A 94 6.88 23.56 7.89
N SER A 95 7.80 23.32 6.95
CA SER A 95 8.13 22.03 6.35
C SER A 95 9.35 21.39 7.02
N ASP A 96 9.33 20.06 7.08
CA ASP A 96 10.44 19.21 7.53
C ASP A 96 11.47 18.92 6.42
N LEU A 97 11.32 19.48 5.22
CA LEU A 97 12.34 19.43 4.17
C LEU A 97 13.13 20.74 4.06
N LYS A 98 13.29 21.53 5.12
CA LYS A 98 13.95 22.84 4.97
C LYS A 98 15.46 22.77 4.72
N ASP A 99 16.15 21.69 5.06
CA ASP A 99 17.60 21.61 4.81
C ASP A 99 17.95 20.84 3.52
N PRO A 100 19.01 21.26 2.79
CA PRO A 100 19.75 22.49 3.02
C PRO A 100 18.91 23.73 2.66
N LYS A 101 18.90 24.75 3.53
CA LYS A 101 18.04 25.94 3.36
C LYS A 101 18.20 26.58 1.99
N GLY A 102 17.06 26.85 1.34
CA GLY A 102 17.01 27.51 0.04
C GLY A 102 17.23 26.56 -1.15
N TRP A 103 17.18 25.24 -0.95
CA TRP A 103 17.28 24.27 -2.05
C TRP A 103 16.17 24.45 -3.11
N TRP A 104 14.98 24.90 -2.72
CA TRP A 104 13.83 25.13 -3.61
C TRP A 104 13.98 26.38 -4.49
N GLU A 105 14.86 27.32 -4.10
CA GLU A 105 15.16 28.56 -4.85
C GLU A 105 16.28 28.39 -5.87
N GLN A 106 16.96 27.24 -5.87
CA GLN A 106 18.08 26.97 -6.78
C GLN A 106 17.59 26.68 -8.21
N ASP A 107 18.42 27.03 -9.20
CA ASP A 107 18.16 26.72 -10.62
C ASP A 107 18.15 25.22 -10.92
N LEU A 108 18.90 24.45 -10.12
CA LEU A 108 19.02 23.00 -10.22
C LEU A 108 18.47 22.32 -8.96
N GLY A 109 17.98 21.11 -9.12
CA GLY A 109 17.53 20.27 -8.02
C GLY A 109 18.67 19.87 -7.08
N PRO A 110 18.35 19.33 -5.89
CA PRO A 110 19.32 18.86 -4.90
C PRO A 110 20.37 17.85 -5.42
N ASP A 111 20.14 17.18 -6.54
CA ASP A 111 21.11 16.26 -7.18
C ASP A 111 21.93 16.94 -8.30
N GLY A 112 21.83 18.26 -8.45
CA GLY A 112 22.50 19.03 -9.48
C GLY A 112 21.91 18.90 -10.89
N LYS A 113 20.73 18.30 -11.05
CA LYS A 113 20.05 18.16 -12.35
C LYS A 113 18.89 19.16 -12.49
N PRO A 114 18.39 19.39 -13.72
CA PRO A 114 17.17 20.16 -13.91
C PRO A 114 15.98 19.58 -13.14
N TRP A 115 15.10 20.46 -12.67
CA TRP A 115 13.85 20.09 -12.00
C TRP A 115 12.96 19.19 -12.86
N GLU A 116 12.30 18.23 -12.22
CA GLU A 116 11.35 17.34 -12.90
C GLU A 116 10.04 18.08 -13.17
N ASP A 117 9.42 17.82 -14.33
CA ASP A 117 8.04 18.25 -14.57
C ASP A 117 7.08 17.43 -13.70
N VAL A 118 6.28 18.12 -12.89
CA VAL A 118 5.29 17.56 -11.96
C VAL A 118 3.86 17.98 -12.30
N SER A 119 3.63 18.59 -13.46
CA SER A 119 2.32 19.04 -13.91
C SER A 119 1.29 17.89 -14.00
N TRP A 120 1.75 16.66 -14.26
CA TRP A 120 0.93 15.44 -14.27
C TRP A 120 0.28 15.13 -12.91
N ALA A 121 0.83 15.62 -11.80
CA ALA A 121 0.29 15.39 -10.46
C ALA A 121 -0.88 16.33 -10.12
N LYS A 122 -1.15 17.33 -10.97
CA LYS A 122 -2.14 18.37 -10.69
C LYS A 122 -3.57 17.82 -10.63
N GLY A 123 -4.27 18.12 -9.54
CA GLY A 123 -5.66 17.68 -9.33
C GLY A 123 -5.81 16.17 -9.09
N LYS A 124 -4.71 15.44 -8.86
CA LYS A 124 -4.71 13.97 -8.74
C LYS A 124 -5.02 13.48 -7.34
N THR A 125 -5.50 12.25 -7.25
CA THR A 125 -5.89 11.59 -6.00
C THR A 125 -5.20 10.23 -5.89
N VAL A 126 -4.52 10.01 -4.77
CA VAL A 126 -3.94 8.71 -4.39
C VAL A 126 -4.73 8.15 -3.23
N LEU A 127 -5.09 6.87 -3.32
CA LEU A 127 -5.71 6.12 -2.24
C LEU A 127 -4.71 5.12 -1.64
N VAL A 128 -4.61 5.07 -0.32
CA VAL A 128 -3.76 4.13 0.41
C VAL A 128 -4.62 3.37 1.41
N LEU A 129 -4.91 2.11 1.13
CA LEU A 129 -5.55 1.20 2.07
C LEU A 129 -4.51 0.40 2.81
N GLY A 130 -4.38 0.65 4.10
CA GLY A 130 -3.38 0.03 4.94
C GLY A 130 -3.52 0.52 6.38
N ASP A 131 -2.68 0.02 7.26
CA ASP A 131 -2.73 0.29 8.69
C ASP A 131 -2.01 1.60 9.08
N SER A 132 -1.59 1.70 10.35
CA SER A 132 -0.90 2.86 10.89
C SER A 132 0.44 3.12 10.22
N VAL A 133 1.14 2.11 9.67
CA VAL A 133 2.37 2.31 8.88
C VAL A 133 2.08 3.19 7.66
N SER A 134 0.96 2.92 6.99
CA SER A 134 0.48 3.72 5.84
C SER A 134 -0.04 5.08 6.26
N ARG A 135 -0.63 5.22 7.45
CA ARG A 135 -0.98 6.54 8.00
C ARG A 135 0.28 7.39 8.21
N PHE A 136 1.34 6.81 8.75
CA PHE A 136 2.62 7.50 8.94
C PHE A 136 3.29 7.90 7.62
N HIS A 137 3.14 7.11 6.55
CA HIS A 137 3.57 7.54 5.21
C HIS A 137 2.91 8.85 4.78
N VAL A 138 1.58 8.93 4.90
CA VAL A 138 0.82 10.13 4.53
C VAL A 138 1.11 11.29 5.48
N LYS A 139 1.30 11.01 6.78
CA LYS A 139 1.75 11.99 7.77
C LYS A 139 3.07 12.64 7.34
N TYR A 140 4.09 11.84 7.03
CA TYR A 140 5.40 12.36 6.64
C TYR A 140 5.37 13.13 5.33
N LEU A 141 4.55 12.72 4.35
CA LEU A 141 4.33 13.51 3.14
C LEU A 141 3.83 14.93 3.49
N CYS A 142 2.88 15.03 4.42
CA CYS A 142 2.33 16.30 4.88
C CYS A 142 3.36 17.15 5.62
N GLU A 143 4.09 16.56 6.56
CA GLU A 143 5.17 17.25 7.29
C GLU A 143 6.25 17.76 6.34
N MET A 144 6.63 16.97 5.34
CA MET A 144 7.56 17.38 4.28
C MET A 144 7.00 18.50 3.41
N ALA A 145 5.72 18.48 3.08
CA ALA A 145 5.06 19.55 2.32
C ALA A 145 4.81 20.83 3.13
N GLY A 146 4.88 20.75 4.47
CA GLY A 146 4.51 21.83 5.39
C GLY A 146 3.01 21.94 5.63
N GLU A 147 2.26 20.88 5.33
CA GLU A 147 0.80 20.82 5.40
C GLU A 147 0.33 19.94 6.57
N PRO A 148 -0.87 20.18 7.12
CA PRO A 148 -1.43 19.36 8.17
C PRO A 148 -1.94 18.00 7.68
N LEU A 149 -1.77 16.96 8.50
CA LEU A 149 -2.51 15.71 8.32
C LEU A 149 -3.91 15.88 8.93
N HIS A 150 -4.95 15.52 8.18
CA HIS A 150 -6.33 15.62 8.64
C HIS A 150 -6.91 14.24 8.86
N GLU A 151 -7.46 13.97 10.05
CA GLU A 151 -8.35 12.84 10.27
C GLU A 151 -9.73 13.12 9.65
N MET A 152 -10.37 12.06 9.16
CA MET A 152 -11.76 12.04 8.73
C MET A 152 -12.61 11.22 9.72
N PRO A 153 -12.93 11.75 10.91
CA PRO A 153 -13.85 11.10 11.84
C PRO A 153 -15.28 11.07 11.26
N TRP A 154 -16.22 10.35 11.89
CA TRP A 154 -17.62 10.27 11.41
C TRP A 154 -18.32 11.63 11.21
N GLY A 155 -17.94 12.67 11.97
CA GLY A 155 -18.48 14.02 11.82
C GLY A 155 -17.81 14.87 10.73
N HIS A 156 -16.78 14.34 10.06
CA HIS A 156 -16.07 15.06 9.01
C HIS A 156 -16.95 15.22 7.76
N PRO A 157 -16.86 16.33 7.01
CA PRO A 157 -17.67 16.55 5.81
C PRO A 157 -17.51 15.50 4.71
N PHE A 158 -16.36 14.80 4.68
CA PHE A 158 -16.14 13.72 3.72
C PHE A 158 -16.73 12.39 4.18
N SER A 159 -17.01 12.26 5.47
CA SER A 159 -17.39 11.00 6.05
C SER A 159 -18.84 10.63 5.74
N PRO A 160 -19.11 9.34 5.49
CA PRO A 160 -20.47 8.83 5.43
C PRO A 160 -21.11 8.89 6.83
N PRO A 161 -22.43 8.66 6.94
CA PRO A 161 -23.08 8.41 8.22
C PRO A 161 -22.36 7.31 9.01
N LYS A 162 -22.35 7.45 10.34
CA LYS A 162 -21.73 6.47 11.25
C LYS A 162 -22.35 5.09 11.05
N ILE A 163 -21.48 4.11 10.76
CA ILE A 163 -21.86 2.71 10.63
C ILE A 163 -21.97 2.08 12.01
N GLN A 164 -23.02 1.29 12.25
CA GLN A 164 -23.25 0.60 13.52
C GLN A 164 -22.92 -0.88 13.39
N GLY A 165 -21.78 -1.28 13.94
CA GLY A 165 -21.35 -2.68 13.94
C GLY A 165 -21.25 -3.31 12.55
N GLU A 166 -20.74 -4.53 12.50
CA GLU A 166 -20.79 -5.40 11.34
C GLU A 166 -20.76 -6.83 11.88
N GLU A 167 -21.56 -7.74 11.34
CA GLU A 167 -21.49 -9.14 11.72
C GLU A 167 -20.32 -9.83 11.00
N ALA A 168 -19.76 -10.89 11.60
CA ALA A 168 -18.79 -11.72 10.90
C ALA A 168 -19.43 -12.29 9.63
N LYS A 169 -18.66 -12.41 8.54
CA LYS A 169 -19.09 -13.15 7.35
C LYS A 169 -19.56 -14.54 7.79
N SER A 170 -20.51 -15.16 7.09
CA SER A 170 -20.92 -16.52 7.46
C SER A 170 -19.75 -17.50 7.26
N GLU A 171 -19.79 -18.68 7.90
CA GLU A 171 -18.71 -19.68 7.73
C GLU A 171 -18.56 -20.10 6.26
N GLU A 172 -19.66 -20.12 5.50
CA GLU A 172 -19.73 -20.50 4.09
C GLU A 172 -19.13 -19.44 3.16
N GLU A 173 -19.14 -18.17 3.56
CA GLU A 173 -18.60 -17.06 2.79
C GLU A 173 -17.09 -16.84 3.03
N ARG A 174 -16.55 -17.43 4.10
CA ARG A 174 -15.14 -17.30 4.49
C ARG A 174 -14.26 -18.30 3.76
N LEU A 175 -13.02 -17.90 3.49
CA LEU A 175 -12.01 -18.86 3.08
C LEU A 175 -11.56 -19.70 4.30
N PRO A 176 -11.49 -21.04 4.17
CA PRO A 176 -11.00 -21.88 5.25
C PRO A 176 -9.50 -21.65 5.44
N GLU A 177 -9.08 -21.56 6.69
CA GLU A 177 -7.74 -21.19 7.11
C GLU A 177 -7.00 -22.32 7.85
N THR A 178 -7.74 -23.33 8.32
CA THR A 178 -7.19 -24.53 8.97
C THR A 178 -7.67 -25.81 8.30
N LEU A 179 -7.00 -26.94 8.57
CA LEU A 179 -7.42 -28.24 8.06
C LEU A 179 -8.83 -28.61 8.56
N GLU A 180 -9.14 -28.29 9.81
CA GLU A 180 -10.45 -28.53 10.42
C GLU A 180 -11.54 -27.68 9.74
N GLU A 181 -11.25 -26.43 9.40
CA GLU A 181 -12.17 -25.58 8.61
C GLU A 181 -12.37 -26.16 7.20
N ILE A 182 -11.31 -26.67 6.56
CA ILE A 182 -11.41 -27.34 5.25
C ILE A 182 -12.29 -28.60 5.34
N GLU A 183 -12.10 -29.44 6.35
CA GLU A 183 -12.90 -30.66 6.56
C GLU A 183 -14.37 -30.35 6.86
N ARG A 184 -14.64 -29.34 7.69
CA ARG A 184 -16.00 -28.85 7.93
C ARG A 184 -16.64 -28.35 6.65
N ALA A 185 -15.96 -27.50 5.87
CA ALA A 185 -16.48 -26.96 4.61
C ALA A 185 -16.83 -28.07 3.60
N LYS A 186 -16.01 -29.13 3.51
CA LYS A 186 -16.30 -30.32 2.68
C LYS A 186 -17.56 -31.06 3.12
N THR A 187 -17.83 -31.11 4.42
CA THR A 187 -18.99 -31.81 5.00
C THR A 187 -20.29 -31.01 4.81
N TYR A 188 -20.21 -29.68 4.80
CA TYR A 188 -21.35 -28.81 4.50
C TYR A 188 -21.79 -28.95 3.04
N HIS A 189 -20.85 -28.98 2.08
CA HIS A 189 -21.18 -29.12 0.66
C HIS A 189 -21.81 -30.46 0.28
N THR A 190 -21.65 -31.51 1.09
CA THR A 190 -22.30 -32.80 0.83
C THR A 190 -23.72 -32.90 1.42
N THR A 191 -24.15 -31.94 2.25
CA THR A 191 -25.39 -32.10 3.04
C THR A 191 -26.47 -31.05 2.78
N HIS A 192 -26.20 -29.91 2.13
CA HIS A 192 -27.19 -28.83 1.99
C HIS A 192 -27.38 -28.34 0.55
N ASP A 193 -28.61 -28.51 0.05
CA ASP A 193 -29.19 -27.94 -1.16
C ASP A 193 -30.35 -26.98 -0.74
N HIS A 194 -30.03 -25.72 -0.42
CA HIS A 194 -30.90 -24.53 -0.11
C HIS A 194 -32.00 -24.62 0.98
N PRO A 195 -32.67 -23.51 1.44
CA PRO A 195 -32.36 -22.08 1.42
C PRO A 195 -32.37 -21.36 2.81
N LEU A 196 -31.70 -20.20 2.84
CA LEU A 196 -31.80 -19.01 3.73
C LEU A 196 -32.81 -18.98 4.90
N ARG A 197 -32.34 -18.71 6.13
CA ARG A 197 -32.83 -17.58 7.00
C ARG A 197 -32.25 -17.47 8.43
N ARG A 198 -32.14 -16.18 8.85
CA ARG A 198 -32.52 -15.49 10.12
C ARG A 198 -31.59 -15.47 11.35
N ASP A 199 -31.02 -14.28 11.55
CA ASP A 199 -30.98 -13.36 12.70
C ASP A 199 -31.32 -13.87 14.12
N VAL A 200 -30.38 -13.62 15.05
CA VAL A 200 -30.60 -13.58 16.52
C VAL A 200 -29.75 -12.44 17.14
N PRO A 201 -30.28 -11.63 18.08
CA PRO A 201 -29.59 -10.49 18.67
C PRO A 201 -28.72 -10.86 19.89
N VAL A 202 -27.67 -10.05 20.16
CA VAL A 202 -26.78 -10.20 21.33
C VAL A 202 -26.75 -8.87 22.13
N GLU A 203 -26.97 -8.96 23.44
CA GLU A 203 -26.77 -7.88 24.42
C GLU A 203 -25.30 -7.77 24.86
N VAL A 204 -24.80 -6.55 25.06
CA VAL A 204 -23.43 -6.27 25.54
C VAL A 204 -23.51 -5.30 26.73
N GLU A 205 -22.84 -5.64 27.84
CA GLU A 205 -22.67 -4.78 29.03
C GLU A 205 -21.45 -3.84 28.88
N ASP A 206 -21.63 -2.60 29.36
CA ASP A 206 -20.68 -1.47 29.32
C ASP A 206 -19.52 -1.60 30.34
N ILE A 207 -18.29 -1.30 29.88
CA ILE A 207 -17.14 -0.99 30.76
C ILE A 207 -16.48 0.32 30.30
N GLN A 208 -16.31 1.25 31.23
CA GLN A 208 -15.77 2.61 31.05
C GLN A 208 -14.23 2.60 30.91
N PRO A 209 -13.64 3.47 30.06
CA PRO A 209 -12.18 3.60 29.93
C PRO A 209 -11.56 4.59 30.94
N GLU A 210 -10.39 4.23 31.49
CA GLU A 210 -9.49 5.14 32.21
C GLU A 210 -8.28 5.56 31.34
N PRO A 211 -7.62 6.70 31.65
CA PRO A 211 -6.79 7.42 30.68
C PRO A 211 -5.36 6.89 30.53
N LEU A 212 -4.85 7.00 29.30
CA LEU A 212 -3.48 6.71 28.88
C LEU A 212 -2.45 7.58 29.61
N ILE A 213 -1.44 6.93 30.21
CA ILE A 213 -0.31 7.57 30.90
C ILE A 213 0.78 7.99 29.91
N SER A 214 1.30 9.19 30.16
CA SER A 214 2.28 9.98 29.42
C SER A 214 3.65 9.31 29.16
N GLU A 215 4.22 9.60 28.00
CA GLU A 215 5.61 9.32 27.62
C GLU A 215 6.65 10.04 28.49
N GLN A 216 7.80 9.40 28.73
CA GLN A 216 8.97 10.02 29.35
C GLN A 216 9.85 10.75 28.32
N PRO A 217 10.45 11.90 28.68
CA PRO A 217 11.28 12.68 27.75
C PRO A 217 12.71 12.14 27.68
N SER A 218 13.25 12.01 26.47
CA SER A 218 14.70 11.84 26.25
C SER A 218 15.33 13.15 25.80
N ASN A 219 16.18 13.70 26.65
CA ASN A 219 17.01 14.88 26.38
C ASN A 219 18.12 14.52 25.38
N SER A 220 17.98 14.92 24.11
CA SER A 220 19.14 15.16 23.23
C SER A 220 18.85 16.28 22.23
N THR A 221 19.69 17.32 22.27
CA THR A 221 19.64 18.52 21.41
C THR A 221 20.29 18.24 20.04
N VAL A 222 19.78 17.25 19.32
CA VAL A 222 20.10 17.01 17.91
C VAL A 222 18.84 17.35 17.11
N TYR A 223 18.95 18.27 16.14
CA TYR A 223 17.89 18.52 15.16
C TYR A 223 17.47 17.16 14.58
N THR A 224 16.30 16.69 14.97
CA THR A 224 15.79 15.37 14.64
C THR A 224 14.54 15.61 13.82
N TYR A 225 14.66 15.38 12.51
CA TYR A 225 13.51 15.34 11.60
C TYR A 225 12.42 14.44 12.19
N GLY A 226 11.18 14.92 12.24
CA GLY A 226 10.05 14.17 12.81
C GLY A 226 9.96 14.09 14.36
N LYS A 227 10.79 14.81 15.13
CA LYS A 227 10.66 14.93 16.61
C LYS A 227 9.93 16.18 17.11
N ARG A 228 9.28 16.95 16.23
CA ARG A 228 8.46 18.08 16.67
C ARG A 228 7.23 17.55 17.41
N ASP A 229 7.26 17.70 18.73
CA ASP A 229 6.11 17.51 19.62
C ASP A 229 4.99 18.44 19.15
N GLY A 230 3.89 17.87 18.67
CA GLY A 230 2.78 18.61 18.04
C GLY A 230 2.86 18.73 16.51
N SER A 231 3.01 17.61 15.80
CA SER A 231 2.74 17.57 14.35
C SER A 231 1.42 18.28 14.05
N ARG A 232 1.33 19.04 12.94
CA ARG A 232 0.10 19.76 12.56
C ARG A 232 -0.97 18.75 12.17
N HIS A 233 -1.57 18.13 13.16
CA HIS A 233 -2.61 17.15 13.00
C HIS A 233 -3.95 17.82 13.31
N VAL A 234 -4.95 17.56 12.49
CA VAL A 234 -6.33 17.99 12.73
C VAL A 234 -7.17 16.75 13.01
N GLY A 235 -7.62 16.60 14.25
CA GLY A 235 -8.32 15.41 14.75
C GLY A 235 -7.42 14.50 15.60
N ASN A 236 -7.76 13.22 15.68
CA ASN A 236 -7.01 12.17 16.38
C ASN A 236 -5.92 11.54 15.50
N GLU A 237 -4.66 11.83 15.78
CA GLU A 237 -3.51 11.30 15.01
C GLU A 237 -3.34 9.78 15.07
N GLY A 238 -3.92 9.16 16.09
CA GLY A 238 -3.93 7.72 16.30
C GLY A 238 -5.13 7.01 15.68
N GLY A 239 -6.10 7.75 15.15
CA GLY A 239 -7.42 7.25 14.77
C GLY A 239 -7.40 6.09 13.76
N TYR A 240 -8.35 5.17 13.90
CA TYR A 240 -8.53 4.00 13.02
C TYR A 240 -9.53 4.25 11.87
N MET A 241 -9.82 5.52 11.57
CA MET A 241 -10.63 5.95 10.43
C MET A 241 -9.73 6.26 9.22
N GLY A 242 -10.16 7.20 8.36
CA GLY A 242 -9.32 7.68 7.26
C GLY A 242 -8.57 8.95 7.65
N HIS A 243 -7.44 9.18 6.99
CA HIS A 243 -6.71 10.44 7.05
C HIS A 243 -6.45 10.95 5.64
N TYR A 244 -6.21 12.24 5.48
CA TYR A 244 -5.73 12.76 4.20
C TYR A 244 -4.65 13.82 4.36
N CYS A 245 -3.82 13.90 3.33
CA CYS A 245 -2.87 14.97 3.10
C CYS A 245 -3.23 15.70 1.81
N HIS A 246 -3.37 17.02 1.87
CA HIS A 246 -3.65 17.86 0.70
C HIS A 246 -2.49 18.82 0.47
N ILE A 247 -1.89 18.77 -0.72
CA ILE A 247 -0.81 19.66 -1.14
C ILE A 247 -1.42 20.72 -2.08
N PRO A 248 -1.72 21.93 -1.59
CA PRO A 248 -2.70 22.79 -2.23
C PRO A 248 -2.19 23.51 -3.48
N GLY A 249 -0.89 23.79 -3.61
CA GLY A 249 -0.32 24.44 -4.79
C GLY A 249 -0.47 23.62 -6.08
N ILE A 250 -0.39 22.29 -5.98
CA ILE A 250 -0.61 21.36 -7.10
C ILE A 250 -2.01 20.71 -7.02
N ASP A 251 -2.74 20.96 -5.94
CA ASP A 251 -3.98 20.24 -5.63
C ASP A 251 -3.77 18.73 -5.75
N LEU A 252 -2.75 18.17 -5.09
CA LEU A 252 -2.56 16.73 -4.97
C LEU A 252 -3.20 16.27 -3.65
N MET A 253 -4.04 15.24 -3.70
CA MET A 253 -4.68 14.66 -2.53
C MET A 253 -4.20 13.22 -2.33
N VAL A 254 -3.80 12.89 -1.11
CA VAL A 254 -3.49 11.51 -0.70
C VAL A 254 -4.40 11.13 0.46
N ILE A 255 -5.29 10.17 0.23
CA ILE A 255 -6.23 9.66 1.22
C ILE A 255 -5.74 8.30 1.71
N GLN A 256 -5.59 8.15 3.02
CA GLN A 256 -5.37 6.88 3.68
C GLN A 256 -6.68 6.41 4.32
N VAL A 257 -6.96 5.12 4.21
CA VAL A 257 -8.05 4.45 4.93
C VAL A 257 -7.46 3.30 5.73
N PHE A 258 -7.63 3.34 7.05
CA PHE A 258 -7.11 2.32 7.95
C PHE A 258 -7.72 0.94 7.63
N ASN A 259 -7.02 -0.17 7.85
CA ASN A 259 -7.60 -1.52 7.84
C ASN A 259 -7.05 -2.40 8.97
N TYR A 260 -7.83 -3.42 9.36
CA TYR A 260 -7.46 -4.37 10.41
C TYR A 260 -7.03 -5.72 9.84
N GLY A 261 -6.12 -5.69 8.87
CA GLY A 261 -5.74 -6.90 8.17
C GLY A 261 -6.70 -7.30 7.06
N LEU A 262 -6.60 -8.54 6.60
CA LEU A 262 -7.50 -9.21 5.63
C LEU A 262 -8.70 -9.88 6.31
N ASP A 263 -9.11 -9.38 7.48
CA ASP A 263 -10.07 -10.02 8.37
C ASP A 263 -11.42 -10.31 7.71
N GLU A 264 -11.96 -11.49 7.99
CA GLU A 264 -13.28 -11.99 7.58
C GLU A 264 -14.09 -12.54 8.75
N LYS A 265 -13.44 -12.72 9.91
CA LYS A 265 -14.03 -13.34 11.11
C LYS A 265 -14.51 -12.28 12.10
N ASN A 266 -14.39 -10.99 11.73
CA ASN A 266 -14.65 -9.85 12.60
C ASN A 266 -13.81 -9.88 13.89
N PHE A 267 -12.62 -10.49 13.81
CA PHE A 267 -11.74 -10.74 14.94
C PHE A 267 -11.42 -9.46 15.70
N TRP A 268 -11.24 -8.34 14.99
CA TRP A 268 -10.78 -7.10 15.60
C TRP A 268 -11.87 -6.28 16.29
N THR A 269 -13.16 -6.67 16.22
CA THR A 269 -14.23 -6.02 17.02
C THR A 269 -14.07 -6.17 18.52
N LEU A 270 -13.27 -7.13 18.97
CA LEU A 270 -12.97 -7.31 20.39
C LEU A 270 -12.22 -6.12 21.00
N ARG A 271 -11.68 -5.20 20.18
CA ARG A 271 -10.93 -4.04 20.65
C ARG A 271 -11.89 -2.89 20.96
N ASN A 272 -11.67 -2.22 22.09
CA ASN A 272 -12.46 -1.04 22.50
C ASN A 272 -12.33 0.14 21.54
N ASP A 273 -11.23 0.22 20.80
CA ASP A 273 -10.93 1.26 19.82
C ASP A 273 -11.23 0.82 18.37
N TYR A 274 -11.92 -0.31 18.20
CA TYR A 274 -12.40 -0.74 16.89
C TYR A 274 -13.38 0.27 16.29
N ILE A 275 -13.22 0.54 14.99
CA ILE A 275 -14.15 1.36 14.21
C ILE A 275 -14.64 0.56 13.01
N PRO A 276 -15.95 0.36 12.80
CA PRO A 276 -16.45 -0.38 11.65
C PRO A 276 -16.24 0.36 10.33
N PRO A 277 -16.19 -0.36 9.19
CA PRO A 277 -16.28 -1.82 9.04
C PRO A 277 -14.93 -2.55 9.23
N TYR A 278 -14.93 -3.88 9.39
CA TYR A 278 -13.69 -4.66 9.59
C TYR A 278 -13.06 -5.17 8.30
N THR A 279 -13.85 -5.50 7.27
CA THR A 279 -13.30 -6.00 6.00
C THR A 279 -12.71 -4.86 5.16
N ILE A 280 -11.67 -5.16 4.38
CA ILE A 280 -11.12 -4.19 3.42
C ILE A 280 -12.18 -3.83 2.36
N GLU A 281 -12.95 -4.81 1.91
CA GLU A 281 -13.99 -4.66 0.91
C GLU A 281 -15.06 -3.66 1.35
N SER A 282 -15.57 -3.81 2.58
CA SER A 282 -16.52 -2.86 3.17
C SER A 282 -15.87 -1.49 3.36
N ARG A 283 -14.59 -1.41 3.77
CA ARG A 283 -13.89 -0.11 3.90
C ARG A 283 -13.68 0.60 2.57
N LEU A 284 -13.42 -0.13 1.49
CA LEU A 284 -13.36 0.42 0.13
C LEU A 284 -14.70 1.06 -0.26
N THR A 285 -15.77 0.28 -0.14
CA THR A 285 -17.10 0.69 -0.62
C THR A 285 -17.75 1.72 0.28
N LEU A 286 -17.67 1.54 1.59
CA LEU A 286 -18.41 2.33 2.58
C LEU A 286 -17.63 3.51 3.12
N LEU A 287 -16.29 3.52 3.05
CA LEU A 287 -15.48 4.65 3.53
C LEU A 287 -14.70 5.33 2.39
N ALA A 288 -13.81 4.62 1.71
CA ALA A 288 -12.91 5.21 0.72
C ALA A 288 -13.66 5.88 -0.44
N GLN A 289 -14.65 5.18 -1.02
CA GLN A 289 -15.43 5.73 -2.13
C GLN A 289 -16.24 6.98 -1.70
N PRO A 290 -16.96 7.00 -0.56
CA PRO A 290 -17.56 8.23 -0.03
C PRO A 290 -16.58 9.36 0.22
N TYR A 291 -15.41 9.09 0.83
CA TYR A 291 -14.40 10.13 1.07
C TYR A 291 -13.97 10.80 -0.23
N ILE A 292 -13.66 10.02 -1.26
CA ILE A 292 -13.20 10.54 -2.55
C ILE A 292 -14.31 11.34 -3.26
N LYS A 293 -15.56 10.83 -3.24
CA LYS A 293 -16.71 11.54 -3.82
C LYS A 293 -16.96 12.88 -3.12
N ALA A 294 -16.87 12.92 -1.79
CA ALA A 294 -17.13 14.11 -1.00
C ALA A 294 -15.97 15.12 -1.01
N ALA A 295 -14.75 14.70 -1.38
CA ALA A 295 -13.59 15.58 -1.50
C ALA A 295 -13.71 16.63 -2.63
N GLY A 296 -14.76 16.58 -3.46
CA GLY A 296 -15.05 17.61 -4.46
C GLY A 296 -14.03 17.71 -5.59
N ARG A 297 -13.37 16.59 -5.92
CA ARG A 297 -12.29 16.53 -6.91
C ARG A 297 -12.85 16.27 -8.31
N SER A 298 -12.07 16.57 -9.35
CA SER A 298 -12.51 16.40 -10.74
C SER A 298 -12.79 14.94 -11.12
N SER A 299 -12.11 14.01 -10.46
CA SER A 299 -12.34 12.56 -10.59
C SER A 299 -12.97 12.03 -9.29
N THR A 300 -13.98 11.17 -9.42
CA THR A 300 -14.57 10.43 -8.30
C THR A 300 -13.85 9.09 -8.04
N ALA A 301 -12.72 8.85 -8.73
CA ALA A 301 -11.86 7.70 -8.55
C ALA A 301 -10.40 8.15 -8.38
N PRO A 302 -9.61 7.44 -7.56
CA PRO A 302 -8.19 7.70 -7.45
C PRO A 302 -7.45 7.27 -8.72
N GLU A 303 -6.39 7.97 -9.08
CA GLU A 303 -5.51 7.56 -10.19
C GLU A 303 -4.56 6.42 -9.78
N LEU A 304 -4.16 6.38 -8.50
CA LEU A 304 -3.31 5.35 -7.93
C LEU A 304 -3.92 4.85 -6.62
N THR A 305 -3.97 3.54 -6.46
CA THR A 305 -4.45 2.89 -5.25
C THR A 305 -3.45 1.85 -4.77
N TYR A 306 -2.98 2.01 -3.54
CA TYR A 306 -2.27 0.97 -2.80
C TYR A 306 -3.23 0.21 -1.91
N VAL A 307 -3.07 -1.11 -1.86
CA VAL A 307 -3.70 -1.98 -0.87
C VAL A 307 -2.60 -2.76 -0.17
N GLY A 308 -2.56 -2.75 1.16
CA GLY A 308 -1.57 -3.49 1.93
C GLY A 308 -2.16 -4.10 3.18
N SER A 309 -1.58 -5.21 3.59
CA SER A 309 -1.88 -5.92 4.83
C SER A 309 -0.65 -6.74 5.25
N ALA A 310 -0.52 -7.05 6.54
CA ALA A 310 0.36 -8.11 7.08
C ALA A 310 0.39 -8.09 8.61
N LEU A 311 0.65 -6.94 9.21
CA LEU A 311 1.00 -6.83 10.63
C LEU A 311 -0.20 -7.19 11.52
N TRP A 312 -1.39 -6.73 11.14
CA TRP A 312 -2.64 -7.17 11.76
C TRP A 312 -2.88 -8.67 11.56
N ASP A 313 -2.71 -9.21 10.35
CA ASP A 313 -2.92 -10.66 10.09
C ASP A 313 -2.01 -11.54 10.94
N THR A 314 -0.70 -11.22 10.97
CA THR A 314 0.26 -11.93 11.81
C THR A 314 -0.11 -11.84 13.28
N THR A 315 -0.51 -10.67 13.76
CA THR A 315 -0.90 -10.46 15.16
C THR A 315 -2.15 -11.27 15.53
N ARG A 316 -3.13 -11.39 14.63
CA ARG A 316 -4.31 -12.27 14.82
C ARG A 316 -3.86 -13.71 15.01
N TRP A 317 -3.06 -14.23 14.08
CA TRP A 317 -2.58 -15.61 14.11
C TRP A 317 -1.74 -15.94 15.33
N MET A 318 -0.91 -15.00 15.78
CA MET A 318 -0.14 -15.17 17.00
C MET A 318 -1.03 -15.31 18.23
N ARG A 319 -2.14 -14.58 18.28
CA ARG A 319 -3.10 -14.69 19.38
C ARG A 319 -3.87 -16.00 19.34
N GLU A 320 -4.29 -16.44 18.16
CA GLU A 320 -4.91 -17.76 17.96
C GLU A 320 -3.93 -18.89 18.37
N ASP A 321 -2.69 -18.83 17.91
CA ASP A 321 -1.64 -19.79 18.26
C ASP A 321 -1.41 -19.83 19.79
N ALA A 322 -1.31 -18.67 20.43
CA ALA A 322 -1.16 -18.58 21.87
C ALA A 322 -2.36 -19.16 22.63
N ALA A 323 -3.59 -18.90 22.16
CA ALA A 323 -4.81 -19.45 22.76
C ALA A 323 -4.88 -20.99 22.63
N GLU A 324 -4.29 -21.54 21.58
CA GLU A 324 -4.17 -22.99 21.33
C GLU A 324 -2.93 -23.62 21.98
N GLY A 325 -2.12 -22.85 22.70
CA GLY A 325 -0.88 -23.32 23.33
C GLY A 325 0.25 -23.66 22.34
N LYS A 326 0.17 -23.17 21.10
CA LYS A 326 1.21 -23.31 20.06
C LYS A 326 2.33 -22.29 20.28
N ASP A 327 3.53 -22.62 19.81
CA ASP A 327 4.65 -21.69 19.86
C ASP A 327 4.47 -20.55 18.84
N ILE A 328 4.21 -19.35 19.35
CA ILE A 328 4.08 -18.12 18.56
C ILE A 328 5.38 -17.76 17.81
N SER A 329 6.49 -18.42 18.13
CA SER A 329 7.79 -18.27 17.48
C SER A 329 7.88 -19.03 16.15
N GLU A 330 7.01 -20.02 15.93
CA GLU A 330 7.01 -20.82 14.71
C GLU A 330 6.56 -20.02 13.48
N GLY A 331 6.96 -20.50 12.31
CA GLY A 331 6.51 -19.94 11.03
C GLY A 331 5.02 -20.19 10.78
N LEU A 332 4.46 -19.51 9.79
CA LEU A 332 3.06 -19.70 9.41
C LEU A 332 2.86 -21.05 8.72
N THR A 333 1.70 -21.65 8.95
CA THR A 333 1.30 -22.89 8.28
C THR A 333 1.03 -22.66 6.79
N ARG A 334 1.06 -23.74 6.00
CA ARG A 334 0.76 -23.67 4.57
C ARG A 334 -0.66 -23.16 4.32
N GLU A 335 -1.60 -23.56 5.18
CA GLU A 335 -3.01 -23.20 5.08
C GLU A 335 -3.20 -21.68 5.26
N ARG A 336 -2.55 -21.06 6.25
CA ARG A 336 -2.58 -19.61 6.45
C ARG A 336 -1.93 -18.83 5.31
N LEU A 337 -0.80 -19.32 4.78
CA LEU A 337 -0.15 -18.70 3.63
C LEU A 337 -1.00 -18.78 2.36
N ASN A 338 -1.65 -19.93 2.13
CA ASN A 338 -2.59 -20.10 1.02
C ASN A 338 -3.82 -19.22 1.18
N TRP A 339 -4.42 -19.18 2.39
CA TRP A 339 -5.53 -18.29 2.71
C TRP A 339 -5.16 -16.83 2.40
N TYR A 340 -4.01 -16.38 2.89
CA TYR A 340 -3.52 -15.02 2.70
C TYR A 340 -3.34 -14.68 1.22
N ARG A 341 -2.69 -15.58 0.46
CA ARG A 341 -2.51 -15.47 -0.98
C ARG A 341 -3.84 -15.31 -1.72
N VAL A 342 -4.85 -16.11 -1.37
CA VAL A 342 -6.18 -16.04 -2.02
C VAL A 342 -6.93 -14.78 -1.60
N ARG A 343 -6.86 -14.38 -0.31
CA ARG A 343 -7.49 -13.14 0.19
C ARG A 343 -6.94 -11.89 -0.49
N ILE A 344 -5.62 -11.82 -0.72
CA ILE A 344 -5.01 -10.73 -1.50
C ILE A 344 -5.72 -10.58 -2.84
N ARG A 345 -5.93 -11.68 -3.56
CA ARG A 345 -6.61 -11.65 -4.86
C ARG A 345 -8.04 -11.16 -4.72
N GLN A 346 -8.81 -11.68 -3.77
CA GLN A 346 -10.20 -11.25 -3.56
C GLN A 346 -10.32 -9.75 -3.26
N VAL A 347 -9.47 -9.22 -2.39
CA VAL A 347 -9.46 -7.79 -2.07
C VAL A 347 -9.06 -6.94 -3.28
N LEU A 348 -8.07 -7.37 -4.07
CA LEU A 348 -7.65 -6.66 -5.28
C LEU A 348 -8.72 -6.70 -6.38
N MET A 349 -9.44 -7.82 -6.51
CA MET A 349 -10.60 -7.94 -7.39
C MET A 349 -11.69 -6.94 -6.97
N HIS A 350 -12.00 -6.86 -5.68
CA HIS A 350 -12.98 -5.89 -5.15
C HIS A 350 -12.51 -4.45 -5.35
N ALA A 351 -11.23 -4.15 -5.11
CA ALA A 351 -10.66 -2.83 -5.38
C ALA A 351 -10.78 -2.43 -6.86
N ARG A 352 -10.55 -3.37 -7.78
CA ARG A 352 -10.75 -3.15 -9.22
C ARG A 352 -12.23 -2.90 -9.56
N GLN A 353 -13.16 -3.59 -8.91
CA GLN A 353 -14.59 -3.37 -9.12
C GLN A 353 -15.03 -1.98 -8.62
N VAL A 354 -14.55 -1.56 -7.46
CA VAL A 354 -14.88 -0.24 -6.88
C VAL A 354 -14.24 0.90 -7.69
N PHE A 355 -13.00 0.71 -8.15
CA PHE A 355 -12.24 1.69 -8.92
C PHE A 355 -11.68 1.07 -10.22
N PRO A 356 -12.50 0.94 -11.29
CA PRO A 356 -12.10 0.25 -12.52
C PRO A 356 -10.87 0.86 -13.22
N GLU A 357 -10.65 2.17 -13.06
CA GLU A 357 -9.62 2.93 -13.75
C GLU A 357 -8.44 3.36 -12.86
N THR A 358 -8.34 2.89 -11.62
CA THR A 358 -7.15 3.16 -10.80
C THR A 358 -5.99 2.27 -11.23
N LYS A 359 -4.76 2.78 -11.23
CA LYS A 359 -3.60 1.89 -11.18
C LYS A 359 -3.60 1.23 -9.79
N LEU A 360 -3.62 -0.11 -9.74
CA LEU A 360 -3.62 -0.86 -8.50
C LEU A 360 -2.22 -1.35 -8.17
N LYS A 361 -1.83 -1.25 -6.90
CA LYS A 361 -0.61 -1.83 -6.37
C LYS A 361 -0.82 -2.52 -5.04
N TRP A 362 -0.19 -3.69 -4.86
CA TRP A 362 -0.07 -4.32 -3.54
C TRP A 362 1.14 -3.74 -2.79
N ALA A 363 0.90 -3.08 -1.66
CA ALA A 363 1.93 -2.47 -0.84
C ALA A 363 2.62 -3.52 0.04
N THR A 364 3.93 -3.63 -0.08
CA THR A 364 4.76 -4.50 0.76
C THR A 364 4.91 -3.92 2.16
N HIS A 365 4.93 -4.79 3.17
CA HIS A 365 5.19 -4.42 4.56
C HIS A 365 6.69 -4.35 4.84
N HIS A 366 7.06 -3.54 5.83
CA HIS A 366 8.43 -3.50 6.36
C HIS A 366 8.59 -4.47 7.55
N TYR A 367 9.73 -4.45 8.21
CA TYR A 367 10.10 -5.37 9.28
C TYR A 367 10.39 -4.62 10.59
N PRO A 368 9.68 -4.89 11.69
CA PRO A 368 9.86 -4.19 12.96
C PRO A 368 11.14 -4.60 13.72
N LEU A 369 11.85 -3.66 14.34
CA LEU A 369 13.15 -3.86 15.03
C LEU A 369 13.04 -4.71 16.29
N ARG A 370 12.05 -4.41 17.13
CA ARG A 370 11.77 -5.10 18.39
C ARG A 370 10.31 -5.48 18.44
N ALA A 371 9.96 -6.41 17.56
CA ALA A 371 8.65 -7.03 17.57
C ALA A 371 8.24 -7.65 18.93
N MET A 372 9.17 -7.73 19.88
CA MET A 372 8.96 -8.16 21.26
C MET A 372 8.30 -7.12 22.17
N SER A 373 8.24 -5.82 21.81
CA SER A 373 7.78 -4.76 22.72
C SER A 373 6.39 -4.17 22.42
N GLY A 374 5.68 -4.63 21.38
CA GLY A 374 4.44 -4.02 20.87
C GLY A 374 3.17 -4.11 21.75
N TRP A 375 2.29 -3.12 21.53
CA TRP A 375 1.08 -2.73 22.29
C TRP A 375 -0.25 -3.27 21.72
N PHE A 376 -0.20 -4.26 20.82
CA PHE A 376 -1.39 -4.70 20.06
C PHE A 376 -2.53 -5.28 20.92
N PHE A 377 -2.29 -5.63 22.18
CA PHE A 377 -3.31 -6.14 23.09
C PHE A 377 -3.16 -5.49 24.48
N GLU A 378 -4.23 -4.89 24.98
CA GLU A 378 -4.33 -4.44 26.37
C GLU A 378 -4.61 -5.64 27.29
N GLY A 379 -3.90 -5.73 28.41
CA GLY A 379 -4.05 -6.80 29.40
C GLY A 379 -3.07 -6.67 30.56
N ASN A 380 -3.52 -7.06 31.76
CA ASN A 380 -2.78 -6.97 33.02
C ASN A 380 -1.41 -7.67 32.90
N GLN A 381 -0.33 -6.88 32.82
CA GLN A 381 1.04 -7.34 32.56
C GLN A 381 1.68 -8.14 33.70
N SER A 382 0.91 -8.48 34.74
CA SER A 382 1.36 -9.20 35.93
C SER A 382 1.46 -10.72 35.76
N GLY A 383 0.85 -11.29 34.72
CA GLY A 383 0.95 -12.71 34.38
C GLY A 383 1.36 -12.91 32.93
N LYS A 384 2.64 -12.67 32.60
CA LYS A 384 3.23 -12.66 31.24
C LYS A 384 2.49 -13.51 30.19
N PRO A 385 1.67 -12.91 29.31
CA PRO A 385 1.57 -13.37 27.94
C PRO A 385 2.84 -12.88 27.23
N GLN A 386 3.60 -13.76 26.58
CA GLN A 386 4.67 -13.31 25.70
C GLN A 386 4.04 -12.47 24.58
N ARG A 387 4.44 -11.20 24.49
CA ARG A 387 3.93 -10.23 23.51
C ARG A 387 4.09 -10.77 22.07
N PRO A 388 3.22 -10.42 21.12
CA PRO A 388 3.30 -10.97 19.76
C PRO A 388 4.60 -10.55 19.06
N GLN A 389 5.58 -11.46 19.03
CA GLN A 389 6.80 -11.36 18.24
C GLN A 389 6.49 -11.38 16.73
N GLN A 390 6.26 -10.22 16.11
CA GLN A 390 6.23 -10.03 14.65
C GLN A 390 7.60 -10.34 14.02
N LYS A 391 7.92 -11.62 13.92
CA LYS A 391 9.21 -12.14 13.46
C LYS A 391 9.31 -12.18 11.94
N LEU A 392 10.56 -12.10 11.47
CA LEU A 392 10.91 -12.26 10.06
C LEU A 392 10.41 -13.59 9.47
N ASN A 393 10.38 -14.68 10.25
CA ASN A 393 9.91 -15.99 9.78
C ASN A 393 8.39 -16.06 9.54
N ARG A 394 7.60 -15.09 10.00
CA ARG A 394 6.18 -14.95 9.66
C ARG A 394 5.98 -13.91 8.56
N LEU A 395 6.67 -12.77 8.66
CA LEU A 395 6.53 -11.66 7.72
C LEU A 395 7.13 -11.96 6.34
N SER A 396 8.32 -12.56 6.26
CA SER A 396 8.95 -12.86 4.97
C SER A 396 8.10 -13.83 4.11
N PRO A 397 7.56 -14.94 4.65
CA PRO A 397 6.63 -15.78 3.90
C PRO A 397 5.34 -15.09 3.45
N LEU A 398 4.79 -14.15 4.23
CA LEU A 398 3.62 -13.38 3.76
C LEU A 398 3.96 -12.50 2.56
N HIS A 399 5.16 -11.93 2.56
CA HIS A 399 5.63 -11.19 1.42
C HIS A 399 5.73 -12.10 0.17
N GLU A 400 6.34 -13.28 0.29
CA GLU A 400 6.43 -14.23 -0.83
C GLU A 400 5.04 -14.73 -1.28
N ALA A 401 4.11 -14.93 -0.34
CA ALA A 401 2.72 -15.25 -0.66
C ALA A 401 2.02 -14.12 -1.45
N ALA A 402 2.31 -12.85 -1.13
CA ALA A 402 1.79 -11.71 -1.88
C ALA A 402 2.38 -11.61 -3.29
N VAL A 403 3.69 -11.88 -3.45
CA VAL A 403 4.32 -11.95 -4.78
C VAL A 403 3.69 -13.07 -5.61
N SER A 404 3.58 -14.27 -5.04
CA SER A 404 2.93 -15.41 -5.69
C SER A 404 1.45 -15.14 -6.02
N ALA A 405 0.74 -14.37 -5.20
CA ALA A 405 -0.64 -13.97 -5.49
C ALA A 405 -0.76 -13.21 -6.82
N LEU A 406 0.26 -12.46 -7.22
CA LEU A 406 0.25 -11.61 -8.43
C LEU A 406 0.99 -12.24 -9.61
N GLU A 407 2.07 -12.99 -9.36
CA GLU A 407 2.94 -13.51 -10.42
C GLU A 407 2.62 -14.95 -10.83
N ASP A 408 2.23 -15.79 -9.86
CA ASP A 408 1.90 -17.20 -10.10
C ASP A 408 0.39 -17.37 -10.21
N LEU A 409 -0.15 -17.13 -11.42
CA LEU A 409 -1.58 -17.13 -11.68
C LEU A 409 -2.11 -18.48 -12.20
N GLU A 410 -1.37 -19.58 -12.10
CA GLU A 410 -1.79 -20.87 -12.69
C GLU A 410 -3.17 -21.32 -12.17
N ASP A 411 -3.38 -21.18 -10.86
CA ASP A 411 -4.60 -21.51 -10.13
C ASP A 411 -5.67 -20.40 -10.12
N ALA A 412 -5.42 -19.27 -10.80
CA ALA A 412 -6.37 -18.18 -10.90
C ALA A 412 -7.39 -18.39 -12.03
N SER A 413 -8.63 -17.94 -11.81
CA SER A 413 -9.67 -17.91 -12.86
C SER A 413 -9.28 -16.97 -14.01
N SER A 414 -9.91 -17.11 -15.18
CA SER A 414 -9.65 -16.22 -16.32
C SER A 414 -9.92 -14.74 -15.99
N GLU A 415 -10.95 -14.47 -15.19
CA GLU A 415 -11.28 -13.13 -14.72
C GLU A 415 -10.19 -12.59 -13.78
N GLN A 416 -9.75 -13.39 -12.81
CA GLN A 416 -8.66 -13.03 -11.91
C GLN A 416 -7.37 -12.76 -12.68
N LYS A 417 -7.03 -13.59 -13.66
CA LYS A 417 -5.87 -13.38 -14.54
C LYS A 417 -5.94 -12.02 -15.22
N SER A 418 -7.08 -11.69 -15.81
CA SER A 418 -7.28 -10.42 -16.51
C SER A 418 -7.09 -9.20 -15.59
N VAL A 419 -7.53 -9.28 -14.33
CA VAL A 419 -7.41 -8.17 -13.38
C VAL A 419 -6.00 -8.09 -12.80
N LEU A 420 -5.45 -9.22 -12.34
CA LEU A 420 -4.18 -9.29 -11.62
C LEU A 420 -2.98 -8.97 -12.51
N GLN A 421 -3.05 -9.25 -13.81
CA GLN A 421 -2.04 -8.80 -14.79
C GLN A 421 -1.85 -7.27 -14.82
N GLY A 422 -2.85 -6.50 -14.38
CA GLY A 422 -2.79 -5.04 -14.28
C GLY A 422 -2.33 -4.50 -12.92
N VAL A 423 -2.08 -5.37 -11.93
CA VAL A 423 -1.67 -5.00 -10.56
C VAL A 423 -0.15 -5.11 -10.42
N ASP A 424 0.49 -4.08 -9.88
CA ASP A 424 1.94 -4.13 -9.61
C ASP A 424 2.24 -4.26 -8.11
N LEU A 425 3.50 -4.55 -7.77
CA LEU A 425 3.99 -4.49 -6.39
C LEU A 425 4.51 -3.09 -6.03
N GLY A 426 4.17 -2.61 -4.84
CA GLY A 426 4.76 -1.45 -4.18
C GLY A 426 5.86 -1.89 -3.22
N LEU A 427 7.12 -1.84 -3.64
CA LEU A 427 8.25 -2.47 -2.95
C LEU A 427 8.84 -1.70 -1.76
N TRP A 428 8.19 -0.62 -1.28
CA TRP A 428 8.71 0.21 -0.18
C TRP A 428 9.15 -0.62 1.04
N GLY A 429 8.31 -1.54 1.51
CA GLY A 429 8.59 -2.36 2.69
C GLY A 429 9.83 -3.26 2.52
N ARG A 430 10.02 -3.85 1.33
CA ARG A 430 11.25 -4.58 0.99
C ARG A 430 12.48 -3.66 0.97
N ARG A 431 12.34 -2.42 0.49
CA ARG A 431 13.45 -1.45 0.44
C ARG A 431 13.86 -0.94 1.83
N MET A 432 13.00 -1.10 2.82
CA MET A 432 13.27 -0.77 4.23
C MET A 432 13.89 -1.92 5.03
N MET A 433 14.13 -3.09 4.43
CA MET A 433 14.83 -4.19 5.11
C MET A 433 16.25 -3.76 5.49
N GLY A 434 16.66 -4.00 6.74
CA GLY A 434 17.95 -3.54 7.26
C GLY A 434 17.95 -2.10 7.76
N MET A 435 16.80 -1.41 7.73
CA MET A 435 16.63 -0.03 8.19
C MET A 435 15.80 0.06 9.46
N GLU A 436 15.80 -1.02 10.24
CA GLU A 436 15.00 -1.14 11.46
C GLU A 436 15.39 -0.06 12.48
N ASP A 437 16.68 0.32 12.55
CA ASP A 437 17.19 1.37 13.47
C ASP A 437 16.62 2.77 13.16
N HIS A 438 15.95 2.90 12.03
CA HIS A 438 15.28 4.12 11.59
C HIS A 438 13.76 4.05 11.75
N GLN A 439 13.28 3.31 12.75
CA GLN A 439 11.90 3.35 13.22
C GLN A 439 11.76 4.31 14.42
N LYS A 440 10.60 4.96 14.54
CA LYS A 440 10.26 5.83 15.67
C LYS A 440 9.92 4.99 16.91
N ASP A 441 9.19 3.92 16.68
CA ASP A 441 8.79 2.93 17.68
C ASP A 441 8.98 1.52 17.10
N ASP A 442 8.38 0.49 17.69
CA ASP A 442 8.54 -0.89 17.23
C ASP A 442 7.80 -1.19 15.92
N LEU A 443 7.12 -0.22 15.30
CA LEU A 443 6.24 -0.43 14.15
C LEU A 443 6.36 0.65 13.07
N HIS A 444 6.56 1.91 13.42
CA HIS A 444 6.47 3.01 12.48
C HIS A 444 7.86 3.47 12.07
N GLN A 445 8.10 3.60 10.76
CA GLN A 445 9.28 4.25 10.22
C GLN A 445 9.43 5.69 10.73
N ASN A 446 10.66 6.21 10.77
CA ASN A 446 10.91 7.65 10.86
C ASN A 446 10.64 8.34 9.52
N LEU A 447 10.57 9.69 9.57
CA LEU A 447 10.51 10.53 8.36
C LEU A 447 11.66 10.18 7.40
N LEU A 448 12.88 10.04 7.94
CA LEU A 448 14.06 9.61 7.21
C LEU A 448 14.55 8.24 7.69
N PRO A 449 14.87 7.30 6.78
CA PRO A 449 14.69 7.42 5.34
C PRO A 449 13.26 7.07 4.87
N GLY A 450 12.45 6.46 5.75
CA GLY A 450 11.23 5.74 5.36
C GLY A 450 10.14 6.60 4.74
N GLY A 451 9.77 7.71 5.38
CA GLY A 451 8.78 8.65 4.87
C GLY A 451 9.17 9.28 3.53
N TYR A 452 10.43 9.73 3.41
CA TYR A 452 10.96 10.29 2.16
C TYR A 452 10.93 9.26 1.03
N LEU A 453 11.47 8.06 1.27
CA LEU A 453 11.53 6.99 0.28
C LEU A 453 10.12 6.63 -0.22
N TRP A 454 9.15 6.51 0.69
CA TRP A 454 7.77 6.20 0.32
C TRP A 454 7.16 7.27 -0.56
N ALA A 455 7.27 8.54 -0.15
CA ALA A 455 6.67 9.66 -0.88
C ALA A 455 7.25 9.79 -2.30
N ASP A 456 8.56 9.64 -2.45
CA ASP A 456 9.24 9.70 -3.74
C ASP A 456 8.89 8.50 -4.64
N THR A 457 8.78 7.29 -4.06
CA THR A 457 8.32 6.09 -4.78
C THR A 457 6.86 6.22 -5.22
N MET A 458 6.00 6.73 -4.34
CA MET A 458 4.57 6.95 -4.62
C MET A 458 4.39 7.95 -5.76
N LEU A 459 5.17 9.03 -5.80
CA LEU A 459 5.11 10.00 -6.89
C LEU A 459 5.59 9.41 -8.21
N TYR A 460 6.58 8.53 -8.19
CA TYR A 460 6.96 7.79 -9.40
C TYR A 460 5.81 6.92 -9.89
N ASP A 461 5.19 6.17 -9.00
CA ASP A 461 4.07 5.30 -9.30
C ASP A 461 2.85 6.08 -9.81
N LEU A 462 2.57 7.26 -9.24
CA LEU A 462 1.49 8.14 -9.69
C LEU A 462 1.80 8.71 -11.07
N ARG A 463 3.04 9.12 -11.32
CA ARG A 463 3.47 9.55 -12.66
C ARG A 463 3.22 8.43 -13.67
N GLU A 464 3.59 7.20 -13.36
CA GLU A 464 3.28 6.05 -14.22
C GLU A 464 1.78 5.89 -14.43
N ALA A 465 0.97 5.97 -13.37
CA ALA A 465 -0.47 5.80 -13.43
C ALA A 465 -1.17 6.85 -14.33
N VAL A 466 -0.67 8.09 -14.32
CA VAL A 466 -1.27 9.21 -15.06
C VAL A 466 -0.73 9.33 -16.48
N THR A 467 0.57 9.08 -16.69
CA THR A 467 1.24 9.34 -17.97
C THR A 467 1.33 8.11 -18.86
N LYS A 468 1.31 6.91 -18.28
CA LYS A 468 1.26 5.66 -19.04
C LYS A 468 -0.18 5.19 -19.07
N LYS A 469 -0.66 4.85 -20.26
CA LYS A 469 -1.94 4.14 -20.42
C LYS A 469 -1.75 2.68 -20.00
N TRP A 470 -1.66 2.44 -18.70
CA TRP A 470 -1.38 1.12 -18.12
C TRP A 470 -2.44 0.07 -18.50
N TRP A 471 -3.63 0.49 -18.92
CA TRP A 471 -4.70 -0.34 -19.48
C TRP A 471 -4.45 -0.78 -20.93
N GLU A 472 -3.56 -0.13 -21.69
CA GLU A 472 -3.23 -0.53 -23.07
C GLU A 472 -2.33 -1.76 -23.14
N ARG A 473 -1.97 -2.39 -22.00
CA ARG A 473 -1.35 -3.73 -21.98
C ARG A 473 -2.34 -4.86 -22.27
N SER A 474 -3.63 -4.60 -22.40
CA SER A 474 -4.57 -5.59 -22.92
C SER A 474 -4.46 -5.66 -24.45
N TRP A 475 -4.28 -6.89 -24.96
CA TRP A 475 -4.30 -7.32 -26.36
C TRP A 475 -2.97 -7.24 -27.13
N SER A 476 -2.08 -8.19 -26.86
CA SER A 476 -1.18 -8.78 -27.88
C SER A 476 -1.18 -10.29 -27.76
#